data_AF-A0A653BEW1-F1
#
_entry.id   AF-A0A653BEW1-F1
#
_cell.length_a   1.000
_cell.length_b   1.000
_cell.length_c   1.000
_cell.angle_alpha   90.00
_cell.angle_beta   90.00
_cell.angle_gamma   90.00
#
_symmetry.space_group_name_H-M   'P 1'
#
loop_
_entity.id
_entity.type
_entity.pdbx_description
1 polymer ?
#
loop_
_entity_poly.entity_id
_entity_poly.type
_entity_poly.pdbx_seq_one_letter_code
_entity_poly.pdbx_strand_id
1 'polypeptide(L)'
;MLNLKFLLILVVRNPDPYSSQHSTPEMVAAPFFLHEPSLTTLQLRQAHVAELKKNDEYWEERLKQLEDKHKKMNEIMEQETQKAIEELAGKRTPVAKKIEPPCLDSKKAVMECYACYPNEPMKCAKVVQAFQQCVDHKRSQIIAGRC
;
A
#
# COMPACT_ATOMS: atom_id res chain seq x y z
N MET A 1 6.58 13.32 17.67
CA MET A 1 6.29 14.70 17.22
C MET A 1 5.07 14.67 16.32
N LEU A 2 3.90 15.06 16.85
CA LEU A 2 2.73 15.35 16.03
C LEU A 2 2.96 16.70 15.32
N ASN A 3 2.60 16.82 14.05
CA ASN A 3 2.33 18.15 13.50
C ASN A 3 1.01 18.17 12.72
N LEU A 4 0.11 18.95 13.31
CA LEU A 4 -1.30 19.14 13.08
C LEU A 4 -1.47 20.27 12.06
N LYS A 5 -1.50 19.97 10.76
CA LYS A 5 -1.67 21.01 9.73
C LYS A 5 -2.51 20.64 8.51
N PHE A 6 -3.28 19.55 8.56
CA PHE A 6 -4.14 19.15 7.45
C PHE A 6 -5.61 19.04 7.85
N LEU A 7 -6.06 19.96 8.71
CA LEU A 7 -7.48 20.22 8.91
C LEU A 7 -7.79 21.60 8.29
N LEU A 8 -8.84 21.65 7.46
CA LEU A 8 -9.56 22.84 6.98
C LEU A 8 -8.90 23.72 5.91
N ILE A 9 -8.97 23.35 4.64
CA ILE A 9 -9.23 24.31 3.54
C ILE A 9 -9.99 23.62 2.40
N LEU A 10 -11.33 23.62 2.46
CA LEU A 10 -12.19 23.70 1.28
C LEU A 10 -13.36 24.64 1.63
N VAL A 11 -13.03 25.91 1.90
CA VAL A 11 -13.99 26.98 1.67
C VAL A 11 -13.89 27.30 0.19
N VAL A 12 -14.89 26.84 -0.57
CA VAL A 12 -15.11 27.26 -1.96
C VAL A 12 -15.30 28.78 -1.93
N ARG A 13 -14.27 29.51 -2.34
CA ARG A 13 -14.38 30.92 -2.72
C ARG A 13 -15.23 30.98 -3.99
N ASN A 14 -16.46 31.44 -3.85
CA ASN A 14 -17.24 31.93 -4.99
C ASN A 14 -16.83 33.41 -5.19
N PRO A 15 -16.42 33.85 -6.38
CA PRO A 15 -16.09 35.25 -6.61
C PRO A 15 -17.38 36.09 -6.71
N ASP A 16 -17.53 37.08 -5.83
CA ASP A 16 -18.56 38.11 -5.95
C ASP A 16 -18.32 38.97 -7.21
N PRO A 17 -19.34 39.30 -8.03
CA PRO A 17 -19.24 40.36 -8.99
C PRO A 17 -19.82 41.64 -8.38
N TYR A 18 -19.00 42.43 -7.68
CA TYR A 18 -19.34 43.81 -7.36
C TYR A 18 -18.53 44.77 -8.24
N SER A 19 -19.15 45.24 -9.32
CA SER A 19 -18.65 46.39 -10.08
C SER A 19 -19.44 47.62 -9.64
N SER A 20 -18.74 48.53 -8.97
CA SER A 20 -19.24 49.85 -8.57
C SER A 20 -19.14 50.83 -9.74
N GLN A 21 -20.26 51.40 -10.17
CA GLN A 21 -20.29 52.61 -10.99
C GLN A 21 -21.25 53.63 -10.36
N HIS A 22 -20.75 54.85 -10.14
CA HIS A 22 -21.45 55.97 -9.52
C HIS A 22 -22.27 56.78 -10.53
N SER A 23 -23.51 57.09 -10.10
CA SER A 23 -24.30 58.33 -10.25
C SER A 23 -24.69 58.90 -11.63
N THR A 24 -26.02 58.90 -11.89
CA THR A 24 -26.82 60.11 -12.22
C THR A 24 -28.25 59.93 -11.65
N PRO A 25 -28.99 61.01 -11.33
CA PRO A 25 -30.27 60.93 -10.63
C PRO A 25 -31.44 60.97 -11.62
N GLU A 26 -32.25 59.91 -11.71
CA GLU A 26 -33.51 59.99 -12.46
C GLU A 26 -34.62 59.14 -11.85
N MET A 27 -35.64 59.86 -11.37
CA MET A 27 -37.04 59.52 -11.12
C MET A 27 -37.39 58.10 -10.64
N VAL A 28 -37.89 58.03 -9.40
CA VAL A 28 -38.37 56.83 -8.73
C VAL A 28 -39.58 56.25 -9.46
N ALA A 29 -39.34 55.27 -10.34
CA ALA A 29 -40.38 54.33 -10.76
C ALA A 29 -40.66 53.37 -9.59
N ALA A 30 -41.93 53.24 -9.20
CA ALA A 30 -42.33 52.29 -8.17
C ALA A 30 -41.85 50.88 -8.53
N PRO A 31 -41.30 50.10 -7.58
CA PRO A 31 -40.81 48.76 -7.88
C PRO A 31 -41.98 47.90 -8.34
N PHE A 32 -41.89 47.38 -9.58
CA PHE A 32 -42.73 46.30 -10.03
C PHE A 32 -42.37 45.07 -9.20
N PHE A 33 -43.19 44.75 -8.21
CA PHE A 33 -43.12 43.47 -7.51
C PHE A 33 -43.50 42.37 -8.50
N LEU A 34 -42.50 41.76 -9.14
CA LEU A 34 -42.66 40.44 -9.74
C LEU A 34 -43.03 39.48 -8.61
N HIS A 35 -44.31 39.12 -8.53
CA HIS A 35 -44.78 38.10 -7.60
C HIS A 35 -44.19 36.77 -8.06
N GLU A 36 -43.10 36.35 -7.43
CA GLU A 36 -42.60 34.99 -7.58
C GLU A 36 -43.70 34.05 -7.05
N PRO A 37 -44.21 33.12 -7.86
CA PRO A 37 -45.29 32.25 -7.41
C PRO A 37 -44.83 31.44 -6.21
N SER A 38 -45.42 31.68 -5.05
CA SER A 38 -45.11 30.92 -3.84
C SER A 38 -45.61 29.49 -4.02
N LEU A 39 -44.70 28.53 -4.16
CA LEU A 39 -45.07 27.12 -4.21
C LEU A 39 -45.88 26.74 -2.97
N THR A 40 -46.89 25.89 -3.17
CA THR A 40 -47.62 25.32 -2.04
C THR A 40 -46.68 24.42 -1.22
N THR A 41 -46.86 24.37 0.09
CA THR A 41 -46.05 23.52 0.98
C THR A 41 -46.08 22.05 0.56
N LEU A 42 -47.17 21.59 -0.06
CA LEU A 42 -47.30 20.23 -0.59
C LEU A 42 -46.39 19.98 -1.80
N GLN A 43 -46.32 20.92 -2.74
CA GLN A 43 -45.42 20.82 -3.91
C GLN A 43 -43.95 20.79 -3.49
N LEU A 44 -43.57 21.62 -2.51
CA LEU A 44 -42.22 21.62 -1.96
C LEU A 44 -41.88 20.27 -1.32
N ARG A 45 -42.81 19.68 -0.55
CA ARG A 45 -42.63 18.35 0.04
C ARG A 45 -42.47 17.25 -1.02
N GLN A 46 -43.29 17.29 -2.07
CA GLN A 46 -43.19 16.31 -3.17
C GLN A 46 -41.85 16.42 -3.90
N ALA A 47 -41.39 17.63 -4.20
CA ALA A 47 -40.09 17.87 -4.82
C ALA A 47 -38.95 17.36 -3.92
N HIS A 48 -39.02 17.64 -2.61
CA HIS A 48 -38.01 17.19 -1.66
C HIS A 48 -37.94 15.66 -1.55
N VAL A 49 -39.09 14.97 -1.49
CA VAL A 49 -39.14 13.50 -1.46
C VAL A 49 -38.57 12.90 -2.75
N ALA A 50 -38.85 13.50 -3.91
CA ALA A 50 -38.30 13.04 -5.18
C ALA A 50 -36.77 13.19 -5.25
N GLU A 51 -36.22 14.32 -4.78
CA GLU A 51 -34.78 14.53 -4.72
C GLU A 51 -34.08 13.61 -3.71
N LEU A 52 -34.68 13.36 -2.55
CA LEU A 52 -34.15 12.38 -1.59
C LEU A 52 -34.09 10.98 -2.21
N LYS A 53 -35.18 10.55 -2.86
CA LYS A 53 -35.22 9.22 -3.50
C LYS A 53 -34.14 9.08 -4.59
N LYS A 54 -33.96 10.11 -5.40
CA LYS A 54 -32.92 10.14 -6.43
C LYS A 54 -31.51 10.07 -5.85
N ASN A 55 -31.27 10.73 -4.72
CA ASN A 55 -29.99 10.64 -4.01
C ASN A 55 -29.77 9.24 -3.45
N ASP A 56 -30.79 8.64 -2.83
CA ASP A 56 -30.70 7.28 -2.29
C ASP A 56 -30.33 6.29 -3.41
N GLU A 57 -31.06 6.32 -4.53
CA GLU A 57 -30.78 5.48 -5.71
C GLU A 57 -29.36 5.71 -6.27
N TYR A 58 -28.91 6.98 -6.33
CA TYR A 58 -27.57 7.33 -6.79
C TYR A 58 -26.47 6.75 -5.89
N TRP A 59 -26.62 6.87 -4.57
CA TRP A 59 -25.63 6.40 -3.61
C TRP A 59 -25.61 4.88 -3.49
N GLU A 60 -26.78 4.22 -3.55
CA GLU A 60 -26.87 2.76 -3.59
C GLU A 60 -26.13 2.18 -4.79
N GLU A 61 -26.39 2.70 -6.00
CA GLU A 61 -25.71 2.24 -7.21
C GLU A 61 -24.20 2.50 -7.13
N ARG A 62 -23.79 3.65 -6.58
CA ARG A 62 -22.38 3.98 -6.42
C ARG A 62 -21.67 3.04 -5.44
N LEU A 63 -22.31 2.70 -4.32
CA LEU A 63 -21.77 1.77 -3.34
C LEU A 63 -21.63 0.38 -3.95
N LYS A 64 -22.66 -0.10 -4.64
CA LYS A 64 -22.63 -1.38 -5.35
C LYS A 64 -21.49 -1.45 -6.36
N GLN A 65 -21.33 -0.42 -7.20
CA GLN A 65 -20.22 -0.37 -8.15
C GLN A 65 -18.84 -0.35 -7.47
N LEU A 66 -18.73 0.26 -6.30
CA LEU A 66 -17.48 0.29 -5.53
C LEU A 66 -17.17 -1.10 -4.97
N GLU A 67 -18.17 -1.77 -4.40
CA GLU A 67 -18.05 -3.14 -3.89
C GLU A 67 -17.67 -4.12 -5.00
N ASP A 68 -18.33 -4.05 -6.16
CA ASP A 68 -18.04 -4.90 -7.33
C ASP A 68 -16.60 -4.71 -7.83
N LYS A 69 -16.14 -3.45 -7.89
CA LYS A 69 -14.74 -3.14 -8.27
C LYS A 69 -13.75 -3.68 -7.27
N HIS A 70 -14.03 -3.53 -5.97
CA HIS A 70 -13.18 -4.06 -4.91
C HIS A 70 -13.11 -5.58 -4.95
N LYS A 71 -14.25 -6.25 -5.14
CA LYS A 71 -14.33 -7.70 -5.27
C LYS A 71 -13.49 -8.19 -6.45
N LYS A 72 -13.65 -7.57 -7.62
CA LYS A 72 -12.86 -7.90 -8.81
C LYS A 72 -11.35 -7.71 -8.60
N MET A 73 -10.95 -6.62 -7.93
CA MET A 73 -9.55 -6.36 -7.62
C MET A 73 -8.98 -7.42 -6.67
N ASN A 74 -9.72 -7.79 -5.62
CA ASN A 74 -9.32 -8.81 -4.69
C ASN A 74 -9.18 -10.18 -5.37
N GLU A 75 -10.12 -10.55 -6.23
CA GLU A 75 -10.05 -11.80 -7.01
C GLU A 75 -8.79 -11.85 -7.88
N ILE A 76 -8.45 -10.76 -8.58
CA ILE A 76 -7.22 -10.68 -9.40
C ILE A 76 -5.97 -10.78 -8.52
N MET A 77 -5.96 -10.09 -7.38
CA MET A 77 -4.84 -10.12 -6.43
C MET A 77 -4.63 -11.53 -5.89
N GLU A 78 -5.69 -12.21 -5.47
CA GLU A 78 -5.62 -13.59 -4.99
C GLU A 78 -5.08 -14.53 -6.08
N GLN A 79 -5.55 -14.40 -7.32
CA GLN A 79 -5.06 -15.20 -8.45
C GLN A 79 -3.57 -14.98 -8.73
N GLU A 80 -3.11 -13.73 -8.79
CA GLU A 80 -1.69 -13.42 -9.05
C GLU A 80 -0.80 -13.85 -7.87
N THR A 81 -1.28 -13.73 -6.63
CA THR A 81 -0.54 -14.24 -5.46
C THR A 81 -0.42 -15.76 -5.48
N GLN A 82 -1.50 -16.47 -5.81
CA GLN A 82 -1.50 -17.92 -5.93
C GLN A 82 -0.57 -18.38 -7.05
N LYS A 83 -0.62 -17.72 -8.21
CA LYS A 83 0.30 -17.97 -9.32
C LYS A 83 1.76 -17.72 -8.93
N ALA A 84 2.05 -16.65 -8.20
CA ALA A 84 3.39 -16.38 -7.70
C ALA A 84 3.86 -17.47 -6.73
N ILE A 85 2.98 -17.97 -5.85
CA ILE A 85 3.27 -19.10 -4.95
C ILE A 85 3.57 -20.36 -5.76
N GLU A 86 2.79 -20.66 -6.80
CA GLU A 86 2.99 -21.81 -7.69
C GLU A 86 4.28 -21.71 -8.48
N GLU A 87 4.60 -20.53 -9.02
CA GLU A 87 5.88 -20.29 -9.68
C GLU A 87 7.05 -20.47 -8.72
N LEU A 88 6.94 -19.97 -7.48
CA LEU A 88 7.95 -20.20 -6.46
C LEU A 88 8.02 -21.68 -6.08
N ALA A 89 6.91 -22.39 -6.01
CA ALA A 89 6.86 -23.83 -5.73
C ALA A 89 7.47 -24.66 -6.87
N GLY A 90 7.22 -24.31 -8.14
CA GLY A 90 7.80 -24.96 -9.30
C GLY A 90 9.27 -24.61 -9.53
N LYS A 91 9.70 -23.39 -9.18
CA LYS A 91 11.10 -22.93 -9.21
C LYS A 91 11.88 -23.33 -7.97
N ARG A 92 11.22 -23.80 -6.90
CA ARG A 92 11.83 -24.67 -5.90
C ARG A 92 12.14 -25.99 -6.62
N THR A 93 13.24 -26.00 -7.37
CA THR A 93 14.15 -27.16 -7.36
C THR A 93 14.15 -27.67 -5.92
N PRO A 94 13.95 -28.96 -5.66
CA PRO A 94 13.86 -29.43 -4.28
C PRO A 94 15.02 -28.86 -3.50
N VAL A 95 14.74 -27.87 -2.63
CA VAL A 95 15.70 -27.22 -1.70
C VAL A 95 15.93 -28.21 -0.55
N ALA A 96 16.23 -29.43 -0.96
CA ALA A 96 16.45 -30.64 -0.20
C ALA A 96 17.14 -31.69 -1.08
N LYS A 97 17.78 -31.32 -2.21
CA LYS A 97 19.10 -31.95 -2.42
C LYS A 97 19.84 -31.60 -1.14
N LYS A 98 20.09 -32.59 -0.29
CA LYS A 98 20.97 -32.50 0.87
C LYS A 98 22.30 -31.98 0.34
N ILE A 99 22.42 -30.65 0.20
CA ILE A 99 23.69 -30.00 -0.05
C ILE A 99 24.34 -30.11 1.30
N GLU A 100 25.06 -31.20 1.45
CA GLU A 100 25.90 -31.43 2.60
C GLU A 100 26.75 -30.16 2.75
N PRO A 101 26.69 -29.49 3.91
CA PRO A 101 27.34 -28.21 4.07
C PRO A 101 28.83 -28.40 3.77
N PRO A 102 29.45 -27.50 3.00
CA PRO A 102 30.84 -27.66 2.61
C PRO A 102 31.72 -27.77 3.87
N CYS A 103 32.81 -28.54 3.77
CA CYS A 103 33.82 -28.64 4.82
C CYS A 103 33.35 -29.35 6.10
N LEU A 104 32.50 -30.38 5.99
CA LEU A 104 32.01 -31.14 7.16
C LEU A 104 33.14 -31.80 7.97
N ASP A 105 34.12 -32.40 7.31
CA ASP A 105 35.18 -33.14 8.01
C ASP A 105 36.09 -32.20 8.82
N SER A 106 36.46 -31.05 8.24
CA SER A 106 37.23 -30.04 8.97
C SER A 106 36.39 -29.36 10.06
N LYS A 107 35.08 -29.22 9.88
CA LYS A 107 34.17 -28.79 10.96
C LYS A 107 34.18 -29.78 12.13
N LYS A 108 34.08 -31.08 11.87
CA LYS A 108 34.14 -32.12 12.92
C LYS A 108 35.47 -32.05 13.68
N ALA A 109 36.59 -31.94 12.96
CA ALA A 109 37.91 -31.82 13.56
C ALA A 109 38.04 -30.59 14.48
N VAL A 110 37.46 -29.44 14.10
CA VAL A 110 37.42 -28.24 14.98
C VAL A 110 36.64 -28.52 16.25
N MET A 111 35.46 -29.14 16.15
CA MET A 111 34.63 -29.46 17.31
C MET A 111 35.32 -30.45 18.25
N GLU A 112 35.93 -31.49 17.69
CA GLU A 112 36.70 -32.48 18.45
C GLU A 112 37.90 -31.85 19.16
N CYS A 113 38.61 -30.93 18.50
CA CYS A 113 39.74 -30.25 19.13
C CYS A 113 39.31 -29.41 20.35
N TYR A 114 38.22 -28.63 20.22
CA TYR A 114 37.72 -27.86 21.36
C TYR A 114 37.15 -28.74 22.47
N ALA A 115 36.58 -29.90 22.14
CA ALA A 115 36.16 -30.88 23.14
C ALA A 115 37.36 -31.47 23.92
N CYS A 116 38.49 -31.70 23.25
CA CYS A 116 39.72 -32.18 23.89
C CYS A 116 40.45 -31.11 24.72
N TYR A 117 40.36 -29.83 24.33
CA TYR A 117 41.09 -28.72 24.97
C TYR A 117 40.15 -27.57 25.39
N PRO A 118 39.21 -27.80 26.33
CA PRO A 118 38.17 -26.82 26.67
C PRO A 118 38.71 -25.51 27.26
N ASN A 119 39.82 -25.57 28.01
CA ASN A 119 40.44 -24.39 28.63
C ASN A 119 41.63 -23.84 27.85
N GLU A 120 41.99 -24.47 26.72
CA GLU A 120 43.21 -24.13 25.96
C GLU A 120 42.91 -24.02 24.45
N PRO A 121 42.04 -23.07 24.04
CA PRO A 121 41.58 -22.95 22.65
C PRO A 121 42.71 -22.68 21.65
N MET A 122 43.84 -22.12 22.11
CA MET A 122 45.02 -21.86 21.28
C MET A 122 45.64 -23.12 20.68
N LYS A 123 45.46 -24.29 21.31
CA LYS A 123 45.91 -25.59 20.75
C LYS A 123 45.18 -25.95 19.46
N CYS A 124 43.98 -25.41 19.24
CA CYS A 124 43.14 -25.68 18.07
C CYS A 124 43.37 -24.72 16.90
N ALA A 125 44.27 -23.74 17.03
CA ALA A 125 44.47 -22.70 16.01
C ALA A 125 44.75 -23.27 14.60
N LYS A 126 45.60 -24.31 14.50
CA LYS A 126 45.91 -24.97 13.23
C LYS A 126 44.69 -25.68 12.61
N VAL A 127 43.85 -26.29 13.46
CA VAL A 127 42.64 -27.01 13.03
C VAL A 127 41.59 -26.03 12.51
N VAL A 128 41.42 -24.90 13.19
CA VAL A 128 40.54 -23.81 12.76
C VAL A 128 41.02 -23.19 11.45
N GLN A 129 42.34 -22.99 11.29
CA GLN A 129 42.91 -22.46 10.05
C GLN A 129 42.62 -23.37 8.84
N ALA A 130 42.72 -24.69 9.02
CA ALA A 130 42.39 -25.65 7.96
C ALA A 130 40.90 -25.61 7.58
N PHE A 131 40.01 -25.47 8.56
CA PHE A 131 38.58 -25.26 8.31
C PHE A 131 38.33 -23.97 7.52
N GLN A 132 38.95 -22.86 7.93
CA GLN A 132 38.84 -21.56 7.26
C GLN A 132 39.27 -21.64 5.78
N GLN A 133 40.43 -22.25 5.51
CA GLN A 133 40.92 -22.44 4.15
C GLN A 133 39.96 -23.21 3.26
N CYS A 134 39.32 -24.26 3.80
CA CYS A 134 38.31 -25.03 3.07
C CYS A 134 37.09 -24.16 2.70
N VAL A 135 36.58 -23.40 3.67
CA VAL A 135 35.40 -22.52 3.46
C VAL A 135 35.72 -21.43 2.44
N ASP A 136 36.87 -20.78 2.54
CA ASP A 136 37.30 -19.72 1.63
C ASP A 136 37.52 -20.22 0.21
N HIS A 137 38.09 -21.42 0.06
CA HIS A 137 38.26 -22.06 -1.24
C HIS A 137 36.91 -22.36 -1.90
N LYS A 138 35.96 -22.94 -1.16
CA LYS A 138 34.62 -23.23 -1.67
C LYS A 138 33.83 -21.97 -2.00
N ARG A 139 33.96 -20.92 -1.18
CA ARG A 139 33.37 -19.60 -1.46
C ARG A 139 33.92 -19.02 -2.75
N SER A 140 35.24 -19.06 -2.94
CA SER A 140 35.90 -18.59 -4.15
C SER A 140 35.44 -19.34 -5.40
N GLN A 141 35.27 -20.67 -5.34
CA GLN A 141 34.74 -21.47 -6.45
C GLN A 141 33.31 -21.05 -6.86
N ILE A 142 32.44 -20.79 -5.88
CA ILE A 142 31.06 -20.36 -6.16
C ILE A 142 31.03 -18.97 -6.78
N ILE A 143 31.88 -18.05 -6.31
CA ILE A 143 31.95 -16.69 -6.85
C ILE A 143 32.52 -16.73 -8.28
N ALA A 144 33.58 -17.49 -8.52
CA ALA A 144 34.20 -17.63 -9.85
C ALA A 144 33.25 -18.30 -10.87
N GLY A 145 32.44 -19.27 -10.46
CA GLY A 145 31.47 -19.95 -11.33
C GLY A 145 30.21 -19.14 -11.66
N ARG A 146 30.10 -17.89 -11.19
CA ARG A 146 28.98 -16.97 -11.50
C ARG A 146 29.34 -15.89 -12.52
N CYS A 147 30.60 -15.83 -12.95
CA CYS A 147 31.08 -14.99 -14.05
C CYS A 147 31.12 -15.81 -15.34
#